data_AF-R9T8J2-F1
#
_entry.id   AF-R9T8J2-F1
#
_cell.length_a   1.000
_cell.length_b   1.000
_cell.length_c   1.000
_cell.angle_alpha   90.00
_cell.angle_beta   90.00
_cell.angle_gamma   90.00
#
_symmetry.space_group_name_H-M   'P 1'
#
loop_
_entity.id
_entity.type
_entity.pdbx_description
1 polymer ?
#
loop_
_entity_poly.entity_id
_entity_poly.type
_entity_poly.pdbx_seq_one_letter_code
_entity_poly.pdbx_strand_id
1 'polypeptide(L)' 'MPKKLPKRVAFKVLVPEGLIPEIDELVAEGQYNGRGDLALTLIRKYIDDRRHENVVAHEYELHKYQCAKEKKRKQNEDQ' A
#
# COMPACT_ATOMS: atom_id res chain seq x y z
N MET A 1 -15.30 17.09 -24.46
CA MET A 1 -15.40 17.85 -23.19
C MET A 1 -14.05 17.84 -22.51
N PRO A 2 -13.53 18.99 -22.02
CA PRO A 2 -12.33 18.97 -21.20
C PRO A 2 -12.60 18.21 -19.90
N LYS A 3 -11.81 17.17 -19.62
CA LYS A 3 -11.91 16.41 -18.36
C LYS A 3 -11.53 17.36 -17.21
N LYS A 4 -12.46 17.60 -16.29
CA LYS A 4 -12.15 18.35 -15.06
C LYS A 4 -11.04 17.61 -14.32
N LEU A 5 -9.97 18.32 -14.00
CA LEU A 5 -8.93 17.78 -13.13
C LEU A 5 -9.56 17.36 -11.80
N PRO A 6 -9.10 16.25 -11.20
CA PRO A 6 -9.59 15.83 -9.90
C PRO A 6 -9.36 16.93 -8.87
N LYS A 7 -10.34 17.12 -7.98
CA LYS A 7 -10.25 18.11 -6.91
C LYS A 7 -9.05 17.78 -6.02
N ARG A 8 -8.15 18.75 -5.83
CA ARG A 8 -7.04 18.64 -4.89
C ARG A 8 -7.46 19.22 -3.54
N VAL A 9 -7.05 18.56 -2.47
CA VAL A 9 -7.27 19.01 -1.09
C VAL A 9 -5.91 19.33 -0.50
N ALA A 10 -5.81 20.45 0.22
CA ALA A 10 -4.58 20.80 0.92
C ALA A 10 -4.44 19.94 2.18
N PHE A 11 -3.27 19.34 2.34
CA PHE A 11 -2.88 18.55 3.50
C PHE A 11 -1.56 19.10 4.02
N LYS A 12 -1.52 19.49 5.31
CA LYS A 12 -0.32 20.04 5.96
C LYS A 12 0.20 19.04 6.98
N VAL A 13 1.52 18.86 7.02
CA VAL A 13 2.21 17.99 7.96
C VAL A 13 3.25 18.81 8.71
N LEU A 14 3.38 18.55 10.01
CA LEU A 14 4.46 19.07 10.84
C LEU A 14 5.46 17.94 11.07
N VAL A 15 6.75 18.24 10.89
CA VAL A 15 7.84 17.30 11.11
C VAL A 15 8.87 17.93 12.04
N PRO A 16 9.59 17.13 12.85
CA PRO A 16 10.73 17.61 13.61
C PRO A 16 11.76 18.29 12.70
N GLU A 17 12.33 19.40 13.17
CA GLU A 17 13.34 20.16 12.42
C GLU A 17 14.56 19.31 12.04
N GLY A 18 14.98 18.41 12.95
CA GLY A 18 16.10 17.51 12.72
C GLY A 18 15.92 16.53 11.55
N LEU A 19 14.68 16.28 11.10
CA LEU A 19 14.42 15.41 9.95
C LEU A 19 14.49 16.14 8.61
N ILE A 20 14.50 17.48 8.61
CA ILE A 20 14.49 18.26 7.38
C ILE A 20 15.73 17.97 6.50
N PRO A 21 16.96 17.89 7.02
CA PRO A 21 18.13 17.57 6.21
C PRO A 21 18.02 16.19 5.54
N GLU A 22 17.61 15.17 6.30
CA GLU A 22 17.43 13.80 5.78
C GLU A 22 16.34 13.75 4.69
N ILE A 23 15.24 14.48 4.89
CA ILE A 23 14.18 14.59 3.88
C ILE A 23 14.70 15.28 2.61
N ASP A 24 15.50 16.34 2.74
CA ASP A 24 16.06 17.08 1.60
C ASP A 24 17.08 16.23 0.83
N GLU A 25 17.89 15.41 1.51
CA GLU A 25 18.77 14.42 0.89
C GLU A 25 17.95 13.42 0.06
N LEU A 26 16.90 12.84 0.63
CA LEU A 26 16.01 11.90 -0.10
C LEU A 26 15.31 12.56 -1.31
N VAL A 27 14.94 13.83 -1.18
CA VAL A 27 14.36 14.60 -2.30
C VAL A 27 15.38 14.73 -3.44
N ALA A 28 16.64 15.05 -3.11
CA ALA A 28 17.70 15.21 -4.09
C ALA A 28 18.09 13.88 -4.75
N GLU A 29 18.31 12.83 -3.97
CA GLU A 29 18.68 11.49 -4.45
C GLU A 29 17.60 10.88 -5.35
N GLY A 30 16.34 11.02 -4.94
CA GLY A 30 15.19 10.53 -5.71
C GLY A 30 14.75 11.44 -6.86
N GLN A 31 15.44 12.58 -7.08
CA GLN A 31 15.11 13.58 -8.09
C GLN A 31 13.65 14.07 -8.01
N TYR A 32 13.13 14.23 -6.81
CA TYR A 32 11.77 14.71 -6.59
C TYR A 32 11.68 16.22 -6.80
N ASN A 33 10.51 16.72 -7.19
CA ASN A 33 10.27 18.15 -7.36
C ASN A 33 10.15 18.93 -6.03
N GLY A 34 10.27 18.23 -4.91
CA GLY A 34 10.23 18.77 -3.55
C GLY A 34 9.64 17.79 -2.54
N ARG A 35 9.64 18.19 -1.27
CA ARG A 35 9.18 17.36 -0.14
C ARG A 35 7.74 16.86 -0.29
N GLY A 36 6.86 17.67 -0.88
CA GLY A 36 5.46 17.30 -1.12
C GLY A 36 5.30 16.18 -2.16
N ASP A 37 6.17 16.15 -3.16
CA ASP A 37 6.19 15.13 -4.22
C ASP A 37 6.70 13.80 -3.66
N LEU A 38 7.79 13.85 -2.89
CA LEU A 38 8.28 12.72 -2.10
C LEU A 38 7.19 12.17 -1.17
N ALA A 39 6.57 13.05 -0.36
CA ALA A 39 5.53 12.64 0.58
C ALA A 39 4.33 11.98 -0.12
N LEU A 40 3.86 12.56 -1.23
CA LEU A 40 2.76 11.97 -2.02
C LEU A 40 3.13 10.59 -2.56
N THR A 41 4.36 10.43 -3.06
CA THR A 41 4.87 9.17 -3.59
C THR A 41 4.91 8.09 -2.50
N LEU A 42 5.44 8.43 -1.33
CA LEU A 42 5.52 7.52 -0.19
C LEU A 42 4.13 7.15 0.35
N ILE A 43 3.21 8.11 0.47
CA ILE A 43 1.83 7.86 0.89
C ILE A 43 1.15 6.90 -0.09
N ARG A 44 1.31 7.11 -1.39
CA ARG A 44 0.73 6.24 -2.42
C ARG A 44 1.29 4.83 -2.32
N LYS A 45 2.62 4.69 -2.25
CA LYS A 45 3.28 3.40 -2.08
C LYS A 45 2.75 2.67 -0.84
N TYR A 46 2.66 3.36 0.28
CA TYR A 46 2.14 2.77 1.52
C TYR A 46 0.69 2.27 1.39
N ILE A 47 -0.18 3.04 0.73
CA ILE A 47 -1.57 2.62 0.48
C ILE A 47 -1.60 1.36 -0.42
N ASP A 48 -0.78 1.35 -1.47
CA ASP A 48 -0.73 0.24 -2.41
C ASP A 48 -0.18 -1.03 -1.74
N ASP A 49 0.88 -0.91 -0.94
CA ASP A 49 1.46 -2.01 -0.15
C ASP A 49 0.42 -2.59 0.84
N ARG A 50 -0.29 -1.73 1.58
CA ARG A 50 -1.34 -2.16 2.53
C ARG A 50 -2.50 -2.86 1.84
N ARG A 51 -2.87 -2.42 0.63
CA ARG A 51 -3.90 -3.10 -0.17
C ARG A 51 -3.42 -4.47 -0.62
N HIS A 52 -2.17 -4.56 -1.07
CA HIS A 52 -1.58 -5.82 -1.49
C HIS A 52 -1.52 -6.82 -0.33
N GLU A 53 -1.06 -6.41 0.85
CA GLU A 53 -1.05 -7.24 2.06
C GLU A 53 -2.44 -7.82 2.38
N ASN A 54 -3.49 -6.99 2.30
CA ASN A 54 -4.85 -7.43 2.58
C ASN A 54 -5.36 -8.45 1.53
N VAL A 55 -5.00 -8.27 0.26
CA VAL A 55 -5.34 -9.23 -0.79
C VAL A 55 -4.64 -10.55 -0.55
N VAL A 56 -3.33 -10.54 -0.30
CA VAL A 56 -2.54 -11.75 -0.01
C VAL A 56 -3.08 -12.49 1.22
N ALA A 57 -3.42 -11.76 2.28
CA ALA A 57 -4.01 -12.36 3.48
C ALA A 57 -5.36 -13.04 3.18
N HIS A 58 -6.19 -12.41 2.35
CA HIS A 58 -7.47 -12.99 1.95
C HIS A 58 -7.30 -14.25 1.09
N GLU A 59 -6.40 -14.20 0.10
CA GLU A 59 -6.08 -15.35 -0.76
C GLU A 59 -5.55 -16.53 0.06
N TYR A 60 -4.70 -16.26 1.05
CA TYR A 60 -4.17 -17.27 1.95
C TYR A 60 -5.25 -17.97 2.78
N GLU A 61 -6.21 -17.21 3.32
CA GLU A 61 -7.33 -17.78 4.08
C GLU A 61 -8.29 -18.58 3.18
N LEU A 62 -8.55 -18.12 1.95
CA LEU A 62 -9.30 -18.89 0.97
C LEU A 62 -8.62 -20.21 0.63
N HIS A 63 -7.29 -20.20 0.42
CA HIS A 63 -6.52 -21.39 0.13
C HIS A 63 -6.56 -22.39 1.29
N LYS A 64 -6.39 -21.93 2.54
CA LYS A 64 -6.55 -22.78 3.74
C LYS A 64 -7.93 -23.42 3.79
N TYR A 65 -8.98 -22.65 3.55
CA TYR A 65 -10.36 -23.15 3.54
C TYR A 65 -10.57 -24.22 2.47
N GLN A 66 -10.05 -24.01 1.26
CA GLN A 66 -10.12 -24.98 0.17
C GLN A 66 -9.38 -26.28 0.53
N CYS A 67 -8.14 -26.20 1.02
CA CYS A 67 -7.38 -27.38 1.45
C CYS A 67 -8.09 -28.14 2.58
N ALA A 68 -8.68 -27.43 3.55
CA ALA A 68 -9.44 -28.06 4.63
C ALA A 68 -10.70 -28.78 4.10
N LYS A 69 -11.40 -28.18 3.13
CA LYS A 69 -12.57 -28.77 2.48
C LYS A 69 -12.21 -30.02 1.67
N GLU A 70 -11.10 -30.00 0.95
CA GLU A 70 -10.60 -31.15 0.19
C GLU A 70 -10.20 -32.32 1.09
N LYS A 71 -9.52 -32.03 2.22
CA LYS A 71 -9.19 -33.05 3.22
C LYS A 71 -10.44 -33.73 3.79
N LYS A 72 -11.48 -32.94 4.10
CA LYS A 72 -12.77 -33.48 4.57
C LYS A 72 -13.48 -34.33 3.50
N ARG A 73 -13.38 -33.96 2.22
CA ARG A 73 -13.96 -34.76 1.12
C ARG A 73 -13.29 -36.13 1.02
N LYS A 74 -11.95 -36.18 1.01
CA LYS A 74 -11.20 -37.45 0.92
C LYS A 74 -11.49 -38.38 2.10
N GLN A 75 -11.58 -37.85 3.32
CA GLN A 75 -11.92 -38.64 4.51
C GLN A 75 -13.32 -39.28 4.46
N ASN A 76 -14.27 -38.66 3.75
CA ASN A 76 -15.62 -39.19 3.60
C ASN A 76 -15.74 -40.18 2.42
N GLU A 77 -14.77 -40.21 1.50
CA GLU A 77 -14.73 -41.17 0.39
C GLU A 77 -14.02 -42.48 0.78
N ASP A 78 -13.21 -42.45 1.85
CA ASP A 78 -12.47 -43.60 2.41
C ASP A 78 -13.24 -44.33 3.54
N GLN A 79 -14.51 -43.98 3.81
CA GLN A 79 -15.43 -44.63 4.78
C GLN A 79 -16.59 -45.33 4.05
#